data_AF-R5EX31-F1
#
_entry.id   AF-R5EX31-F1
#
_cell.length_a   1.000
_cell.length_b   1.000
_cell.length_c   1.000
_cell.angle_alpha   90.00
_cell.angle_beta   90.00
_cell.angle_gamma   90.00
#
_symmetry.space_group_name_H-M   'P 1'
#
loop_
_entity.id
_entity.type
_entity.pdbx_description
1 polymer ?
#
loop_
_entity_poly.entity_id
_entity_poly.type
_entity_poly.pdbx_seq_one_letter_code
_entity_poly.pdbx_strand_id
1 'polypeptide(L)'
;MQFAFFETALRAQKSYSRLMEPVCKKWDLTHNELDVLLFLANNPEQNRAADIVRGRGMSKGHVSLSLRSLEDRGLVACRADGADRRAVHLALTDGAGEIAEDGRAVQREFIRRLREGITPEESAVILSVTRKMGDNIRAMERERGSI
;
A
#
# COMPACT_ATOMS: atom_id res chain seq x y z
N MET A 1 16.61 -11.74 -19.19
CA MET A 1 16.05 -10.39 -18.87
C MET A 1 14.70 -10.48 -18.15
N GLN A 2 13.69 -11.21 -18.66
CA GLN A 2 12.39 -11.35 -17.98
C GLN A 2 12.46 -12.06 -16.62
N PHE A 3 13.22 -13.16 -16.48
CA PHE A 3 13.35 -13.88 -15.21
C PHE A 3 14.00 -13.06 -14.08
N ALA A 4 15.00 -12.23 -14.40
CA ALA A 4 15.69 -11.40 -13.42
C ALA A 4 14.78 -10.31 -12.83
N PHE A 5 13.91 -9.69 -13.63
CA PHE A 5 12.96 -8.69 -13.14
C PHE A 5 12.00 -9.26 -12.11
N PHE A 6 11.32 -10.38 -12.45
CA PHE A 6 10.35 -11.01 -11.54
C PHE A 6 11.02 -11.56 -10.28
N GLU A 7 12.21 -12.14 -10.41
CA GLU A 7 12.99 -12.61 -9.26
C GLU A 7 13.35 -11.45 -8.31
N THR A 8 13.93 -10.37 -8.84
CA THR A 8 14.30 -9.19 -8.04
C THR A 8 13.07 -8.55 -7.40
N ALA A 9 11.97 -8.39 -8.13
CA ALA A 9 10.72 -7.84 -7.59
C ALA A 9 10.15 -8.70 -6.45
N LEU A 10 10.13 -10.03 -6.61
CA LEU A 10 9.65 -10.94 -5.57
C LEU A 10 10.55 -10.92 -4.34
N ARG A 11 11.88 -10.90 -4.53
CA ARG A 11 12.84 -10.77 -3.42
C ARG A 11 12.66 -9.43 -2.70
N ALA A 12 12.49 -8.33 -3.43
CA ALA A 12 12.24 -7.02 -2.85
C ALA A 12 10.94 -7.01 -2.02
N GLN A 13 9.85 -7.58 -2.55
CA GLN A 13 8.57 -7.68 -1.82
C GLN A 13 8.71 -8.50 -0.53
N LYS A 14 9.39 -9.66 -0.59
CA LYS A 14 9.63 -10.51 0.60
C LYS A 14 10.50 -9.80 1.64
N SER A 15 11.56 -9.12 1.21
CA SER A 15 12.42 -8.36 2.11
C SER A 15 11.68 -7.18 2.75
N TYR A 16 10.86 -6.46 1.98
CA TYR A 16 10.01 -5.40 2.49
C TYR A 16 9.03 -5.91 3.56
N SER A 17 8.32 -7.02 3.27
CA SER A 17 7.38 -7.63 4.21
C SER A 17 8.07 -8.04 5.52
N ARG A 18 9.24 -8.68 5.44
CA ARG A 18 10.03 -9.06 6.63
C ARG A 18 10.45 -7.87 7.49
N LEU A 19 10.83 -6.76 6.85
CA LEU A 19 11.20 -5.53 7.58
C LEU A 19 10.01 -4.88 8.30
N MET A 20 8.79 -5.16 7.87
CA MET A 20 7.56 -4.68 8.53
C MET A 20 7.13 -5.56 9.71
N GLU A 21 7.61 -6.80 9.82
CA GLU A 21 7.24 -7.72 10.91
C GLU A 21 7.42 -7.12 12.33
N PRO A 22 8.49 -6.37 12.64
CA PRO A 22 8.63 -5.74 13.96
C PRO A 22 7.54 -4.70 14.24
N VAL A 23 7.10 -3.94 13.23
CA VAL A 23 6.02 -2.96 13.37
C VAL A 23 4.69 -3.68 13.60
N CYS A 24 4.41 -4.72 12.80
CA CYS A 24 3.25 -5.59 12.99
C CYS A 24 3.20 -6.16 14.42
N LYS A 25 4.32 -6.70 14.91
CA LYS A 25 4.41 -7.28 16.27
C LYS A 25 4.26 -6.22 17.37
N LYS A 26 4.90 -5.05 17.22
CA LYS A 26 4.85 -3.96 18.22
C LYS A 26 3.41 -3.47 18.44
N TRP A 27 2.64 -3.38 17.37
CA TRP A 27 1.29 -2.80 17.38
C TRP A 27 0.16 -3.82 17.33
N ASP A 28 0.50 -5.12 17.42
CA ASP A 28 -0.44 -6.23 17.28
C ASP A 28 -1.34 -6.08 16.03
N LEU A 29 -0.69 -5.91 14.87
CA LEU A 29 -1.35 -5.75 13.58
C LEU A 29 -0.98 -6.90 12.66
N THR A 30 -1.95 -7.32 11.85
CA THR A 30 -1.68 -8.12 10.65
C THR A 30 -0.99 -7.25 9.59
N HIS A 31 -0.30 -7.90 8.63
CA HIS A 31 0.29 -7.18 7.49
C HIS A 31 -0.74 -6.40 6.67
N ASN A 32 -1.94 -6.97 6.48
CA ASN A 32 -3.01 -6.31 5.73
C ASN A 32 -3.48 -5.03 6.43
N GLU A 33 -3.62 -5.05 7.75
CA GLU A 33 -4.00 -3.86 8.52
C GLU A 33 -2.92 -2.79 8.46
N LEU A 34 -1.65 -3.18 8.62
CA LEU A 34 -0.53 -2.24 8.48
C LEU A 34 -0.47 -1.64 7.05
N ASP A 35 -0.69 -2.45 6.02
CA ASP A 35 -0.71 -1.99 4.62
C ASP A 35 -1.84 -1.00 4.34
N VAL A 36 -3.02 -1.20 4.95
CA VAL A 36 -4.15 -0.25 4.91
C VAL A 36 -3.78 1.06 5.60
N LEU A 37 -3.25 1.00 6.83
CA LEU A 37 -2.84 2.20 7.57
C LEU A 37 -1.79 3.00 6.80
N LEU A 38 -0.74 2.34 6.32
CA LEU A 38 0.31 2.99 5.55
C LEU A 38 -0.16 3.48 4.18
N PHE A 39 -1.18 2.85 3.57
CA PHE A 39 -1.78 3.36 2.35
C PHE A 39 -2.45 4.71 2.59
N LEU A 40 -3.32 4.78 3.60
CA LEU A 40 -4.04 6.00 3.97
C LEU A 40 -3.07 7.10 4.44
N ALA A 41 -2.04 6.72 5.21
CA ALA A 41 -0.99 7.65 5.64
C ALA A 41 -0.29 8.28 4.42
N ASN A 42 0.10 7.47 3.44
CA ASN A 42 0.93 7.93 2.34
C ASN A 42 0.14 8.57 1.19
N ASN A 43 -1.18 8.37 1.15
CA ASN A 43 -2.07 8.84 0.09
C ASN A 43 -3.37 9.38 0.70
N PRO A 44 -3.33 10.48 1.49
CA PRO A 44 -4.51 11.00 2.19
C PRO A 44 -5.66 11.41 1.26
N GLU A 45 -5.37 11.69 -0.01
CA GLU A 45 -6.34 11.98 -1.06
C GLU A 45 -7.03 10.73 -1.63
N GLN A 46 -6.45 9.55 -1.43
CA GLN A 46 -6.97 8.24 -1.86
C GLN A 46 -7.59 7.52 -0.66
N ASN A 47 -8.75 8.00 -0.26
CA ASN A 47 -9.36 7.68 1.03
C ASN A 47 -10.62 6.82 0.91
N ARG A 48 -10.74 6.00 -0.14
CA ARG A 48 -11.84 5.03 -0.28
C ARG A 48 -11.32 3.60 -0.29
N ALA A 49 -12.16 2.65 0.14
CA ALA A 49 -11.81 1.23 0.12
C ALA A 49 -11.42 0.73 -1.28
N ALA A 50 -12.08 1.25 -2.32
CA ALA A 50 -11.75 0.92 -3.71
C ALA A 50 -10.34 1.41 -4.11
N ASP A 51 -9.84 2.49 -3.52
CA ASP A 51 -8.50 3.01 -3.79
C ASP A 51 -7.45 2.09 -3.18
N ILE A 52 -7.67 1.61 -1.96
CA ILE A 52 -6.82 0.61 -1.30
C ILE A 52 -6.76 -0.68 -2.13
N VAL A 53 -7.92 -1.19 -2.59
CA VAL A 53 -7.98 -2.39 -3.44
C VAL A 53 -7.10 -2.22 -4.69
N ARG A 54 -7.23 -1.07 -5.39
CA ARG A 54 -6.44 -0.81 -6.60
C ARG A 54 -4.96 -0.56 -6.30
N GLY A 55 -4.64 0.20 -5.26
CA GLY A 55 -3.29 0.63 -4.94
C GLY A 55 -2.43 -0.44 -4.26
N ARG A 56 -3.05 -1.39 -3.54
CA ARG A 56 -2.35 -2.48 -2.85
C ARG A 56 -2.55 -3.85 -3.49
N GLY A 57 -3.44 -3.99 -4.47
CA GLY A 57 -3.79 -5.29 -5.06
C GLY A 57 -4.48 -6.23 -4.07
N MET A 58 -5.06 -5.69 -3.00
CA MET A 58 -5.76 -6.47 -1.98
C MET A 58 -7.16 -6.87 -2.46
N SER A 59 -7.64 -8.03 -2.03
CA SER A 59 -9.04 -8.41 -2.28
C SER A 59 -10.00 -7.50 -1.52
N LYS A 60 -11.21 -7.29 -2.05
CA LYS A 60 -12.27 -6.53 -1.36
C LYS A 60 -12.56 -7.09 0.04
N GLY A 61 -12.51 -8.42 0.19
CA GLY A 61 -12.71 -9.11 1.47
C GLY A 61 -11.64 -8.76 2.51
N HIS A 62 -10.36 -8.80 2.12
CA HIS A 62 -9.26 -8.42 3.02
C HIS A 62 -9.34 -6.95 3.43
N VAL A 63 -9.58 -6.04 2.48
CA VAL A 63 -9.74 -4.61 2.80
C VAL A 63 -10.90 -4.39 3.76
N SER A 64 -12.04 -5.04 3.54
CA SER A 64 -13.21 -4.91 4.40
C SER A 64 -12.98 -5.44 5.82
N LEU A 65 -12.29 -6.58 5.96
CA LEU A 65 -11.93 -7.14 7.27
C LEU A 65 -10.95 -6.24 8.02
N SER A 66 -9.89 -5.77 7.34
CA SER A 66 -8.90 -4.87 7.94
C SER A 66 -9.52 -3.54 8.35
N LEU A 67 -10.39 -2.95 7.53
CA LEU A 67 -11.05 -1.68 7.89
C LEU A 67 -11.94 -1.83 9.11
N ARG A 68 -12.74 -2.90 9.21
CA ARG A 68 -13.55 -3.15 10.41
C ARG A 68 -12.70 -3.26 11.67
N SER A 69 -11.66 -4.10 11.63
CA SER A 69 -10.75 -4.28 12.76
C SER A 69 -10.06 -2.97 13.18
N LEU A 70 -9.58 -2.19 12.20
CA LEU A 70 -8.94 -0.90 12.46
C LEU A 70 -9.92 0.16 12.99
N GLU A 71 -11.18 0.15 12.54
CA GLU A 71 -12.23 1.02 13.04
C GLU A 71 -12.63 0.66 14.47
N ASP A 72 -12.83 -0.64 14.76
CA ASP A 72 -13.13 -1.15 16.11
C ASP A 72 -12.02 -0.79 17.11
N ARG A 73 -10.78 -0.71 16.64
CA ARG A 73 -9.61 -0.28 17.42
C ARG A 73 -9.42 1.22 17.47
N GLY A 74 -10.29 2.00 16.82
CA GLY A 74 -10.22 3.46 16.78
C GLY A 74 -9.00 4.01 16.03
N LEU A 75 -8.42 3.25 15.10
CA LEU A 75 -7.24 3.63 14.29
C LEU A 75 -7.64 4.25 12.93
N VAL A 76 -8.82 3.87 12.43
CA VAL A 76 -9.41 4.42 11.22
C VAL A 76 -10.83 4.90 11.53
N ALA A 77 -11.19 6.06 10.99
CA ALA A 77 -12.55 6.58 11.02
C ALA A 77 -13.20 6.45 9.64
N CYS A 78 -14.38 5.84 9.60
CA CYS A 78 -15.25 5.79 8.43
C CYS A 78 -16.28 6.93 8.50
N ARG A 79 -16.24 7.85 7.54
CA ARG A 79 -17.19 8.96 7.44
C ARG A 79 -18.03 8.78 6.18
N ALA A 80 -19.36 8.73 6.34
CA ALA A 80 -20.26 8.81 5.20
C ALA A 80 -20.08 10.16 4.51
N ASP A 81 -20.04 10.15 3.17
CA ASP A 81 -20.09 11.37 2.40
C ASP A 81 -21.48 12.01 2.56
N GLY A 82 -21.51 13.30 2.91
CA GLY A 82 -22.75 14.05 3.10
C GLY A 82 -23.55 14.20 1.80
N ALA A 83 -22.89 14.13 0.64
CA ALA A 83 -23.52 14.24 -0.67
C ALA A 83 -23.96 12.87 -1.23
N ASP A 84 -23.17 11.82 -0.99
CA ASP A 84 -23.49 10.45 -1.38
C ASP A 84 -23.36 9.50 -0.18
N ARG A 85 -24.49 9.18 0.47
CA ARG A 85 -24.53 8.27 1.62
C ARG A 85 -24.00 6.86 1.33
N ARG A 86 -23.76 6.49 0.07
CA ARG A 86 -23.12 5.23 -0.32
C ARG A 86 -21.60 5.32 -0.37
N ALA A 87 -21.04 6.52 -0.45
CA ALA A 87 -19.60 6.76 -0.41
C ALA A 87 -19.13 6.90 1.04
N VAL A 88 -18.08 6.15 1.38
CA VAL A 88 -17.43 6.20 2.70
C VAL A 88 -16.00 6.67 2.51
N HIS A 89 -15.65 7.75 3.20
CA HIS A 89 -14.30 8.28 3.29
C HIS A 89 -13.60 7.74 4.54
N LEU A 90 -12.35 7.34 4.37
CA LEU A 90 -11.52 6.71 5.38
C LEU A 90 -10.46 7.72 5.84
N ALA A 91 -10.30 7.91 7.13
CA ALA A 91 -9.24 8.76 7.66
C ALA A 91 -8.51 8.03 8.79
N LEU A 92 -7.20 8.23 8.89
CA LEU A 92 -6.47 7.86 10.10
C LEU A 92 -6.95 8.74 11.26
N THR A 93 -7.07 8.12 12.43
CA THR A 93 -7.27 8.84 13.68
C THR A 93 -5.92 9.20 14.29
N ASP A 94 -5.94 10.01 15.35
CA ASP A 94 -4.74 10.31 16.13
C ASP A 94 -4.11 9.05 16.74
N GLY A 95 -4.92 8.01 17.01
CA GLY A 95 -4.45 6.72 17.52
C GLY A 95 -3.57 5.95 16.53
N ALA A 96 -3.61 6.27 15.24
CA ALA A 96 -2.76 5.66 14.22
C ALA A 96 -1.46 6.43 13.94
N GLY A 97 -1.25 7.60 14.56
CA GLY A 97 -0.12 8.48 14.26
C GLY A 97 1.24 7.82 14.47
N GLU A 98 1.47 7.24 15.65
CA GLU A 98 2.73 6.55 15.96
C GLU A 98 2.96 5.30 15.11
N ILE A 99 1.89 4.56 14.80
CA ILE A 99 1.93 3.37 13.92
C ILE A 99 2.38 3.78 12.52
N ALA A 100 1.80 4.85 11.98
CA ALA A 100 2.13 5.36 10.66
C ALA A 100 3.59 5.83 10.60
N GLU A 101 4.09 6.50 11.63
CA GLU A 101 5.48 6.96 11.67
C GLU A 101 6.48 5.80 11.79
N ASP A 102 6.21 4.79 12.61
CA ASP A 102 7.04 3.59 12.69
C ASP A 102 7.13 2.87 11.33
N GLY A 103 5.99 2.65 10.67
CA GLY A 103 5.97 2.00 9.36
C GLY A 103 6.62 2.86 8.27
N ARG A 104 6.43 4.18 8.29
CA ARG A 104 7.12 5.10 7.37
C ARG A 104 8.63 5.13 7.60
N ALA A 105 9.09 5.01 8.85
CA ALA A 105 10.52 4.92 9.14
C ALA A 105 11.14 3.69 8.49
N VAL A 106 10.46 2.53 8.57
CA VAL A 106 10.86 1.30 7.88
C VAL A 106 10.83 1.48 6.35
N GLN A 107 9.79 2.12 5.79
CA GLN A 107 9.72 2.40 4.35
C GLN A 107 10.89 3.28 3.87
N ARG A 108 11.21 4.35 4.60
CA ARG A 108 12.33 5.25 4.28
C ARG A 108 13.65 4.50 4.27
N GLU A 109 13.91 3.69 5.30
CA GLU A 109 15.16 2.91 5.38
C GLU A 109 15.25 1.84 4.30
N PHE A 110 14.14 1.13 4.02
CA PHE A 110 14.10 0.14 2.96
C PHE A 110 14.38 0.77 1.59
N ILE A 111 13.71 1.88 1.25
CA ILE A 111 13.91 2.58 -0.02
C ILE A 111 15.33 3.12 -0.12
N ARG A 112 15.89 3.66 0.97
CA ARG A 112 17.27 4.15 1.02
C ARG A 112 18.25 3.04 0.65
N ARG A 113 18.16 1.87 1.30
CA ARG A 113 19.03 0.71 1.03
C ARG A 113 18.83 0.15 -0.38
N LEU A 114 17.58 0.05 -0.81
CA LEU A 114 17.24 -0.47 -2.14
C LEU A 114 17.84 0.37 -3.27
N ARG A 115 18.09 1.66 -3.01
CA ARG A 115 18.64 2.62 -3.97
C ARG A 115 20.15 2.85 -3.84
N GLU A 116 20.84 2.16 -2.93
CA GLU A 116 22.29 2.28 -2.80
C GLU A 116 22.98 1.92 -4.13
N GLY A 117 23.81 2.83 -4.64
CA GLY A 117 24.52 2.67 -5.92
C GLY A 117 23.69 3.00 -7.16
N ILE A 118 22.42 3.41 -7.04
CA ILE A 118 21.57 3.82 -8.17
C ILE A 118 21.68 5.34 -8.37
N THR A 119 22.07 5.76 -9.57
CA THR A 119 22.17 7.18 -9.93
C THR A 119 20.79 7.84 -10.11
N PRO A 120 20.70 9.19 -10.07
CA PRO A 120 19.47 9.90 -10.40
C PRO A 120 18.94 9.57 -11.80
N GLU A 121 19.82 9.41 -12.79
CA GLU A 121 19.49 9.09 -14.18
C GLU A 121 18.89 7.69 -14.28
N GLU A 122 19.51 6.68 -13.66
CA GLU A 122 18.97 5.32 -13.60
C GLU A 122 17.63 5.29 -12.86
N SER A 123 17.48 6.06 -11.78
CA SER A 123 16.22 6.18 -11.05
C SER A 123 15.10 6.74 -11.94
N ALA A 124 15.39 7.74 -12.77
CA ALA A 124 14.44 8.29 -13.73
C ALA A 124 14.04 7.27 -14.81
N VAL A 125 15.00 6.49 -15.30
CA VAL A 125 14.76 5.39 -16.25
C VAL A 125 13.88 4.32 -15.62
N ILE A 126 14.20 3.85 -14.40
CA ILE A 126 13.41 2.86 -13.66
C ILE A 126 11.97 3.36 -13.51
N LEU A 127 11.77 4.59 -13.03
CA LEU A 127 10.43 5.17 -12.86
C LEU A 127 9.64 5.21 -14.18
N SER A 128 10.29 5.65 -15.26
CA SER A 128 9.67 5.71 -16.60
C SER A 128 9.25 4.33 -17.10
N VAL A 129 10.14 3.34 -16.99
CA VAL A 129 9.88 1.96 -17.44
C VAL A 129 8.81 1.28 -16.59
N THR A 130 8.90 1.39 -15.26
CA THR A 130 7.90 0.81 -14.34
C THR A 130 6.51 1.40 -14.57
N ARG A 131 6.41 2.71 -14.86
CA ARG A 131 5.12 3.33 -15.21
C ARG A 131 4.50 2.71 -16.46
N LYS A 132 5.28 2.60 -17.54
CA LYS A 132 4.85 1.99 -18.81
C LYS A 132 4.43 0.52 -18.62
N MET A 133 5.21 -0.24 -17.85
CA MET A 133 4.85 -1.63 -17.49
C MET A 133 3.52 -1.68 -16.73
N GLY A 134 3.31 -0.78 -15.77
CA GLY A 134 2.06 -0.68 -15.02
C GLY A 134 0.85 -0.32 -15.89
N ASP A 135 1.01 0.57 -16.87
CA ASP A 135 -0.03 0.89 -17.85
C ASP A 135 -0.42 -0.33 -18.69
N ASN A 136 0.58 -1.08 -19.16
CA ASN A 136 0.36 -2.32 -19.91
C ASN A 136 -0.36 -3.39 -19.07
N ILE A 137 0.01 -3.55 -17.80
CA ILE A 137 -0.66 -4.47 -16.87
C ILE A 137 -2.14 -4.11 -16.72
N ARG A 138 -2.45 -2.83 -16.45
CA ARG A 138 -3.84 -2.37 -16.36
C ARG A 138 -4.64 -2.59 -17.64
N ALA A 139 -3.99 -2.44 -18.81
CA ALA A 139 -4.64 -2.75 -20.09
C ALA A 139 -5.02 -4.25 -20.18
N MET A 140 -4.08 -5.15 -19.87
CA MET A 140 -4.33 -6.60 -19.85
C MET A 140 -5.42 -7.02 -18.85
N GLU A 141 -5.46 -6.39 -17.67
CA GLU A 141 -6.50 -6.66 -16.67
C GLU A 141 -7.90 -6.26 -17.15
N ARG A 142 -8.01 -5.15 -17.89
CA ARG A 142 -9.28 -4.71 -18.50
C ARG A 142 -9.74 -5.63 -19.62
N GLU A 143 -8.82 -6.11 -20.45
CA GLU A 143 -9.11 -7.08 -21.51
C GLU A 143 -9.65 -8.40 -20.93
N ARG A 144 -9.10 -8.84 -19.79
CA ARG A 144 -9.57 -10.04 -19.08
C ARG A 144 -10.88 -9.83 -18.31
N GLY A 145 -11.27 -8.57 -18.05
CA GLY A 145 -12.46 -8.18 -17.29
C GLY A 145 -13.72 -7.94 -18.10
N SER A 146 -13.78 -8.41 -19.35
CA SER A 146 -15.01 -8.53 -20.16
C SER A 146 -15.52 -9.98 -20.18
N ILE A 147 -15.81 -10.55 -19.00
CA ILE A 147 -16.78 -11.65 -18.74
C ILE A 147 -17.38 -11.38 -17.38
#